data_AF-A0A954WG10-F1
#
_entry.id   AF-A0A954WG10-F1
#
_cell.length_a   1.000
_cell.length_b   1.000
_cell.length_c   1.000
_cell.angle_alpha   90.00
_cell.angle_beta   90.00
_cell.angle_gamma   90.00
#
_symmetry.space_group_name_H-M   'P 1'
#
loop_
_entity.id
_entity.type
_entity.pdbx_description
1 polymer ?
#
loop_
_entity_poly.entity_id
_entity_poly.type
_entity_poly.pdbx_seq_one_letter_code
_entity_poly.pdbx_strand_id
1 'polypeptide(L)'
;MDLPAAAQIRFRDELERLEKENNMPYVTSIERLAREEGIELGLEQGREQGLEQGLEQGLEQGLTKGIVTGKIQLLEQLLGESETSQDDLRNQSLEQLQQRLDELRERLRLREPRE
;
A
#
# COMPACT_ATOMS: atom_id res chain seq x y z
N MET A 1 -44.18 -10.68 10.05
CA MET A 1 -45.58 -10.75 9.58
C MET A 1 -45.61 -11.82 8.51
N ASP A 2 -46.02 -13.04 8.86
CA ASP A 2 -46.06 -14.16 7.92
C ASP A 2 -47.30 -14.08 7.04
N LEU A 3 -47.10 -14.08 5.73
CA LEU A 3 -48.19 -14.10 4.77
C LEU A 3 -48.94 -15.43 4.85
N PRO A 4 -50.28 -15.44 4.66
CA PRO A 4 -51.06 -16.68 4.57
C PRO A 4 -50.51 -17.61 3.48
N ALA A 5 -50.52 -18.93 3.68
CA ALA A 5 -49.92 -19.90 2.76
C ALA A 5 -50.38 -19.74 1.29
N ALA A 6 -51.66 -19.41 1.07
CA ALA A 6 -52.21 -19.15 -0.25
C ALA A 6 -51.64 -17.88 -0.92
N ALA A 7 -51.30 -16.85 -0.13
CA ALA A 7 -50.67 -15.63 -0.62
C ALA A 7 -49.18 -15.87 -0.95
N GLN A 8 -48.51 -16.73 -0.18
CA GLN A 8 -47.12 -17.11 -0.47
C GLN A 8 -46.99 -17.88 -1.78
N ILE A 9 -47.93 -18.79 -2.06
CA ILE A 9 -47.95 -19.56 -3.31
C ILE A 9 -48.17 -18.62 -4.50
N ARG A 10 -49.17 -17.73 -4.42
CA ARG A 10 -49.44 -16.76 -5.48
C ARG A 10 -48.25 -15.84 -5.76
N PHE A 11 -47.60 -15.35 -4.70
CA PHE A 11 -46.44 -14.49 -4.82
C PHE A 11 -45.27 -15.20 -5.50
N ARG A 12 -45.04 -16.48 -5.17
CA ARG A 12 -44.01 -17.30 -5.80
C ARG A 12 -44.28 -17.52 -7.29
N ASP A 13 -45.52 -17.88 -7.63
CA ASP A 13 -45.91 -18.12 -9.02
C ASP A 13 -45.78 -16.85 -9.88
N GLU A 14 -46.08 -15.69 -9.28
CA GLU A 14 -45.99 -14.38 -9.94
C GLU A 14 -44.54 -13.94 -10.15
N LEU A 15 -43.67 -14.15 -9.16
CA LEU A 15 -42.23 -13.93 -9.30
C LEU A 15 -41.63 -14.82 -10.40
N GLU A 16 -41.92 -16.12 -10.38
CA GLU A 16 -41.37 -17.08 -11.36
C GLU A 16 -41.81 -16.73 -12.80
N ARG A 17 -43.03 -16.21 -12.96
CA ARG A 17 -43.55 -15.75 -14.24
C ARG A 17 -42.81 -14.51 -14.72
N LEU A 18 -42.61 -13.52 -13.85
CA LEU A 18 -41.86 -12.30 -14.17
C LEU A 18 -40.40 -12.61 -14.52
N GLU A 19 -39.79 -13.58 -13.84
CA GLU A 19 -38.43 -14.06 -14.08
C GLU A 19 -38.26 -14.67 -15.47
N LYS A 20 -39.21 -15.52 -15.87
CA LYS A 20 -39.26 -16.13 -17.20
C LYS A 20 -39.50 -15.10 -18.30
N GLU A 21 -40.39 -14.14 -18.06
CA GLU A 21 -40.75 -13.12 -19.05
C GLU A 21 -39.61 -12.12 -19.31
N ASN A 22 -38.79 -11.83 -18.29
CA ASN A 22 -37.63 -10.94 -18.42
C ASN A 22 -36.31 -11.67 -18.69
N ASN A 23 -36.33 -13.00 -18.89
CA ASN A 23 -35.14 -13.83 -19.11
C ASN A 23 -34.04 -13.64 -18.05
N MET A 24 -34.45 -13.50 -16.78
CA MET A 24 -33.57 -13.30 -15.63
C MET A 24 -33.63 -14.53 -14.71
N PRO A 25 -32.90 -15.62 -15.01
CA PRO A 25 -32.88 -16.80 -14.14
C PRO A 25 -32.01 -16.51 -12.92
N TYR A 26 -32.62 -16.46 -11.73
CA TYR A 26 -31.97 -16.43 -10.42
C TYR A 26 -30.80 -15.44 -10.30
N VAL A 27 -31.17 -14.16 -10.18
CA VAL A 27 -30.52 -13.33 -9.17
C VAL A 27 -31.64 -12.88 -8.26
N THR A 28 -31.99 -13.73 -7.30
CA THR A 28 -32.83 -13.31 -6.17
C THR A 28 -32.26 -12.00 -5.62
N SER A 29 -33.09 -11.08 -5.14
CA SER A 29 -32.60 -9.81 -4.59
C SER A 29 -31.44 -10.03 -3.59
N ILE A 30 -31.44 -11.16 -2.89
CA ILE A 30 -30.39 -11.62 -1.99
C ILE A 30 -29.07 -11.92 -2.72
N GLU A 31 -29.06 -12.63 -3.85
CA GLU A 31 -27.84 -12.90 -4.63
C GLU A 31 -27.24 -11.63 -5.24
N ARG A 32 -28.09 -10.66 -5.60
CA ARG A 32 -27.63 -9.33 -6.05
C ARG A 32 -26.96 -8.57 -4.91
N LEU A 33 -27.64 -8.50 -3.77
CA LEU A 33 -27.14 -7.84 -2.56
C LEU A 33 -25.83 -8.48 -2.10
N ALA A 34 -25.77 -9.82 -2.01
CA ALA A 34 -24.55 -10.53 -1.61
C ALA A 34 -23.39 -10.31 -2.59
N ARG A 35 -23.68 -10.17 -3.89
CA ARG A 35 -22.66 -9.84 -4.90
C ARG A 35 -22.17 -8.40 -4.77
N GLU A 36 -23.07 -7.45 -4.58
CA GLU A 36 -22.74 -6.05 -4.36
C GLU A 36 -21.91 -5.88 -3.07
N GLU A 37 -22.36 -6.47 -1.97
CA GLU A 37 -21.63 -6.52 -0.69
C GLU A 37 -20.25 -7.19 -0.84
N GLY A 38 -20.17 -8.30 -1.57
CA GLY A 38 -18.90 -8.99 -1.81
C GLY A 38 -17.91 -8.15 -2.63
N ILE A 39 -18.40 -7.39 -3.61
CA ILE A 39 -17.58 -6.47 -4.40
C ILE A 39 -17.13 -5.29 -3.55
N GLU A 40 -18.04 -4.68 -2.78
CA GLU A 40 -17.71 -3.57 -1.89
C GLU A 40 -16.67 -3.98 -0.85
N LEU A 41 -16.88 -5.13 -0.19
CA LEU A 41 -15.93 -5.67 0.79
C LEU A 41 -14.58 -5.97 0.15
N GLY A 42 -14.56 -6.58 -1.04
CA GLY A 42 -13.33 -6.88 -1.75
C GLY A 42 -12.55 -5.62 -2.16
N LEU A 43 -13.26 -4.57 -2.61
CA LEU A 43 -12.65 -3.28 -2.95
C LEU A 43 -12.13 -2.55 -1.72
N GLU A 44 -12.89 -2.57 -0.62
CA GLU A 44 -12.49 -1.95 0.64
C GLU A 44 -11.24 -2.63 1.21
N GLN A 45 -11.25 -3.96 1.30
CA GLN A 45 -10.09 -4.74 1.76
C GLN A 45 -8.87 -4.54 0.84
N GLY A 46 -9.07 -4.60 -0.48
CA GLY A 46 -7.98 -4.38 -1.43
C GLY A 46 -7.38 -2.98 -1.34
N ARG A 47 -8.22 -1.95 -1.15
CA ARG A 47 -7.77 -0.57 -0.98
C ARG A 47 -7.03 -0.38 0.35
N GLU A 48 -7.54 -0.95 1.43
CA GLU A 48 -6.92 -0.86 2.76
C GLU A 48 -5.56 -1.54 2.77
N GLN A 49 -5.48 -2.79 2.29
CA GLN A 49 -4.22 -3.54 2.20
C GLN A 49 -3.21 -2.85 1.28
N GLY A 50 -3.65 -2.37 0.12
CA GLY A 50 -2.77 -1.65 -0.81
C GLY A 50 -2.23 -0.35 -0.23
N LEU A 51 -3.06 0.38 0.52
CA LEU A 51 -2.64 1.62 1.18
C LEU A 51 -1.66 1.33 2.33
N GLU A 52 -1.96 0.35 3.17
CA GLU A 52 -1.10 -0.04 4.28
C GLU A 52 0.28 -0.49 3.79
N GLN A 53 0.34 -1.41 2.83
CA GLN A 53 1.60 -1.88 2.25
C GLN A 53 2.38 -0.75 1.57
N GLY A 54 1.70 0.09 0.79
CA GLY A 54 2.35 1.22 0.12
C GLY A 54 2.92 2.25 1.10
N LEU A 55 2.21 2.52 2.20
CA LEU A 55 2.63 3.47 3.23
C LEU A 55 3.78 2.92 4.07
N GLU A 56 3.72 1.64 4.46
CA GLU A 56 4.80 0.96 5.18
C GLU A 56 6.09 0.96 4.36
N GLN A 57 6.04 0.51 3.09
CA GLN A 57 7.20 0.49 2.20
C GLN A 57 7.75 1.91 1.94
N GLY A 58 6.88 2.88 1.69
CA GLY A 58 7.27 4.27 1.45
C GLY A 58 7.94 4.90 2.68
N LEU A 59 7.40 4.64 3.88
CA LEU A 59 7.95 5.14 5.14
C LEU A 59 9.31 4.50 5.43
N GLU A 60 9.44 3.18 5.28
CA GLU A 60 10.69 2.46 5.53
C GLU A 60 11.81 2.92 4.59
N GLN A 61 11.50 3.06 3.29
CA GLN A 61 12.45 3.58 2.30
C GLN A 61 12.86 5.03 2.62
N GLY A 62 11.88 5.87 2.96
CA GLY A 62 12.12 7.27 3.32
C GLY A 62 13.00 7.43 4.56
N LEU A 63 12.71 6.67 5.63
CA LEU A 63 13.48 6.66 6.87
C LEU A 63 14.91 6.15 6.63
N THR A 64 15.05 5.04 5.92
CA THR A 64 16.37 4.46 5.60
C THR A 64 17.22 5.46 4.82
N LYS A 65 16.65 6.08 3.78
CA LYS A 65 17.33 7.09 2.99
C LYS A 65 17.74 8.29 3.85
N GLY A 66 16.84 8.81 4.67
CA GLY A 66 17.12 9.94 5.57
C GLY A 66 18.23 9.66 6.59
N ILE A 67 18.28 8.43 7.12
CA ILE A 67 19.36 8.01 8.03
C ILE A 67 20.69 7.96 7.30
N VAL A 68 20.74 7.42 6.08
CA VAL A 68 21.98 7.33 5.29
C VAL A 68 22.47 8.72 4.89
N THR A 69 21.60 9.60 4.40
CA THR A 69 21.98 10.97 4.04
C THR A 69 22.49 11.75 5.24
N GLY A 70 21.85 11.63 6.41
CA GLY A 70 22.34 12.26 7.64
C GLY A 70 23.73 11.76 8.06
N LYS A 71 24.01 10.45 7.91
CA LYS A 71 25.35 9.90 8.17
C LYS A 71 26.39 10.42 7.19
N ILE A 72 26.05 10.56 5.91
CA ILE A 72 26.95 11.13 4.89
C ILE A 72 27.33 12.56 5.27
N GLN A 73 26.34 13.42 5.56
CA GLN A 73 26.59 14.82 5.93
C GLN A 73 27.47 14.93 7.18
N LEU A 74 27.20 14.10 8.20
CA LEU A 74 28.02 14.06 9.40
C LEU A 74 29.48 13.65 9.10
N LEU A 75 29.70 12.64 8.25
CA LEU A 75 31.05 12.20 7.88
C LEU A 75 31.77 13.25 7.03
N GLU A 76 31.07 13.93 6.10
CA GLU A 76 31.62 15.04 5.32
C GLU A 76 32.09 16.16 6.25
N GLN A 77 31.28 16.52 7.25
CA GLN A 77 31.64 17.52 8.26
C GLN A 77 32.86 17.09 9.10
N LEU A 78 32.92 15.82 9.54
CA LEU A 78 34.06 15.29 10.29
C LEU A 78 35.35 15.23 9.45
N LEU A 79 35.22 14.96 8.15
CA LEU A 79 36.34 14.98 7.21
C LEU A 79 36.78 16.39 6.84
N GLY A 80 35.91 17.40 7.05
CA GLY A 80 36.15 18.78 6.64
C GLY A 80 35.95 18.98 5.13
N GLU A 81 35.16 18.11 4.50
CA GLU A 81 34.76 18.23 3.09
C GLU A 81 33.59 19.21 2.95
N SER A 82 33.34 19.68 1.72
CA SER A 82 32.16 20.51 1.45
C SER A 82 30.90 19.66 1.59
N GLU A 83 29.96 20.10 2.43
CA GLU A 83 28.68 19.41 2.62
C GLU A 83 27.92 19.31 1.29
N THR A 84 27.49 18.10 0.97
CA THR A 84 26.58 17.88 -0.15
C THR A 84 25.20 18.44 0.19
N SER A 85 24.61 19.17 -0.76
CA SER A 85 23.25 19.67 -0.62
C SER A 85 22.26 18.52 -0.36
N GLN A 86 21.26 18.78 0.48
CA GLN A 86 20.20 17.81 0.73
C GLN A 86 19.42 17.45 -0.54
N ASP A 87 19.23 18.39 -1.47
CA ASP A 87 18.54 18.11 -2.73
C ASP A 87 19.32 17.13 -3.61
N ASP A 88 20.65 17.26 -3.64
CA ASP A 88 21.52 16.36 -4.40
C ASP A 88 21.47 14.95 -3.82
N LEU A 89 21.54 14.82 -2.49
CA LEU A 89 21.42 13.53 -1.79
C LEU A 89 20.03 12.91 -1.96
N ARG A 90 18.97 13.73 -1.98
CA ARG A 90 17.59 13.27 -2.17
C ARG A 90 17.36 12.69 -3.57
N ASN A 91 18.09 13.17 -4.58
CA ASN A 91 17.94 12.70 -5.96
C ASN A 91 18.76 11.43 -6.27
N GLN A 92 19.60 10.96 -5.34
CA GLN A 92 20.39 9.74 -5.49
C GLN A 92 19.61 8.47 -5.11
N SER A 93 19.97 7.32 -5.67
CA SER A 93 19.41 6.03 -5.24
C SER A 93 19.95 5.63 -3.86
N LEU A 94 19.22 4.76 -3.15
CA LEU A 94 19.69 4.25 -1.85
C LEU A 94 21.04 3.52 -1.97
N GLU A 95 21.25 2.81 -3.08
CA GLU A 95 22.50 2.12 -3.36
C GLU A 95 23.68 3.08 -3.53
N GLN A 96 23.49 4.17 -4.29
CA GLN A 96 24.50 5.21 -4.48
C GLN A 96 24.87 5.89 -3.15
N LEU A 97 23.85 6.18 -2.33
CA LEU A 97 24.06 6.75 -0.99
C LEU A 97 24.82 5.78 -0.08
N GLN A 98 24.50 4.48 -0.14
CA GLN A 98 25.17 3.47 0.66
C GLN A 98 26.64 3.31 0.24
N GLN A 99 26.92 3.25 -1.05
CA GLN A 99 28.28 3.21 -1.59
C GLN A 99 29.10 4.42 -1.12
N ARG A 100 28.52 5.62 -1.22
CA ARG A 100 29.16 6.85 -0.76
C ARG A 100 29.42 6.85 0.75
N LEU A 101 28.45 6.39 1.54
CA LEU A 101 28.61 6.27 2.99
C LEU A 101 29.79 5.34 3.34
N ASP A 102 29.93 4.22 2.64
CA ASP A 102 31.00 3.28 2.88
C ASP A 102 32.37 3.83 2.44
N GLU A 103 32.44 4.58 1.33
CA GLU A 103 33.65 5.32 0.95
C GLU A 103 34.09 6.33 2.02
N LEU A 104 33.16 7.13 2.54
CA LEU A 104 33.46 8.12 3.58
C LEU A 104 33.93 7.48 4.89
N ARG A 105 33.34 6.32 5.25
CA ARG A 105 33.77 5.53 6.41
C ARG A 105 35.20 5.01 6.26
N GLU A 106 35.55 4.50 5.09
CA GLU A 106 36.92 4.03 4.83
C GLU A 106 37.93 5.18 4.86
N ARG A 107 37.58 6.35 4.31
CA ARG A 107 38.44 7.54 4.42
C ARG A 107 38.65 7.97 5.87
N LEU A 108 37.60 7.97 6.69
CA LEU A 108 37.72 8.32 8.11
C LEU A 108 38.63 7.34 8.85
N ARG A 109 38.48 6.03 8.60
CA ARG A 109 39.35 4.99 9.16
C ARG A 109 40.82 5.18 8.80
N LEU A 110 41.11 5.62 7.57
CA LEU A 110 42.48 5.89 7.12
C LEU A 110 43.07 7.17 7.75
N ARG A 111 42.22 8.08 8.23
CA ARG A 111 42.62 9.35 8.86
C ARG A 111 42.89 9.22 10.35
N GLU A 112 42.28 8.25 11.03
CA GLU A 112 42.58 7.90 12.41
C GLU A 112 43.63 6.77 12.45
N PRO A 113 44.95 7.08 12.44
CA PRO A 113 45.93 6.06 12.77
C PRO A 113 45.61 5.55 14.17
N ARG A 114 45.45 4.23 14.32
CA ARG A 114 45.33 3.58 15.63
C ARG A 114 46.56 4.01 16.45
N GLU A 115 46.32 4.84 17.47
CA GLU A 115 47.30 5.11 18.54
C GLU A 115 47.67 3.81 19.29
#